data_AF-A0A2V7YR57-F1
#
_entry.id   AF-A0A2V7YR57-F1
#
_cell.length_a   1.000
_cell.length_b   1.000
_cell.length_c   1.000
_cell.angle_alpha   90.00
_cell.angle_beta   90.00
_cell.angle_gamma   90.00
#
_symmetry.space_group_name_H-M   'P 1'
#
loop_
_entity.id
_entity.type
_entity.pdbx_description
1 polymer ?
#
loop_
_entity_poly.entity_id
_entity_poly.type
_entity_poly.pdbx_seq_one_letter_code
_entity_poly.pdbx_strand_id
1 'polypeptide(L)'
;MRGVGARLQDRARRLWRWLFPPRVELPEEVARLVRTLYPTLDLDAVRFHLGVPHLIRLAGSEAITIPAPLARRRTCVYVDPAHYDTGSVEGIGTLLHEAYHALQAQEAGWGLGPFRPFLALYFACGAANGFRYEGHPLENDAYGLAGRRYSRFELAFAGVERPDPEAAILAELAAISSGVRSWPALARSLPPALPRWLALPLLPLWLLLWAGAAALVWLARLLVEGVGALAAGLLWGCGNFLSTIETFLYRHGRNL
;
A
#
# COMPACT_ATOMS: atom_id res chain seq x y z
N MET A 1 -10.66 36.36 -11.03
CA MET A 1 -11.35 35.16 -10.51
C MET A 1 -11.24 34.05 -11.56
N ARG A 2 -10.94 32.80 -11.20
CA ARG A 2 -10.90 31.68 -12.17
C ARG A 2 -12.31 31.44 -12.74
N GLY A 3 -12.44 31.23 -14.05
CA GLY A 3 -13.72 30.91 -14.73
C GLY A 3 -14.37 29.63 -14.18
N VAL A 4 -15.67 29.45 -14.45
CA VAL A 4 -16.44 28.27 -13.99
C VAL A 4 -15.83 26.98 -14.53
N GLY A 5 -15.43 26.99 -15.81
CA GLY A 5 -14.82 25.83 -16.46
C GLY A 5 -13.52 25.38 -15.78
N ALA A 6 -12.63 26.32 -15.47
CA ALA A 6 -11.39 26.05 -14.76
C ALA A 6 -11.62 25.47 -13.35
N ARG A 7 -12.67 25.93 -12.64
CA ARG A 7 -13.02 25.38 -11.31
C ARG A 7 -13.50 23.92 -11.38
N LEU A 8 -14.23 23.55 -12.44
CA LEU A 8 -14.67 22.16 -12.64
C LEU A 8 -13.50 21.23 -12.98
N GLN A 9 -12.59 21.66 -13.84
CA GLN A 9 -11.35 20.94 -14.13
C GLN A 9 -10.49 20.75 -12.87
N ASP A 10 -10.39 21.77 -12.02
CA ASP A 10 -9.71 21.68 -10.72
C ASP A 10 -10.35 20.63 -9.80
N ARG A 11 -11.68 20.56 -9.75
CA ARG A 11 -12.41 19.54 -8.99
C ARG A 11 -12.18 18.14 -9.55
N ALA A 12 -12.24 17.98 -10.87
CA ALA A 12 -11.94 16.73 -11.55
C ALA A 12 -10.54 16.21 -11.21
N ARG A 13 -9.52 17.08 -11.27
CA ARG A 13 -8.13 16.74 -10.91
C ARG A 13 -7.98 16.32 -9.45
N ARG A 14 -8.67 17.02 -8.53
CA ARG A 14 -8.68 16.65 -7.11
C ARG A 14 -9.33 15.30 -6.88
N LEU A 15 -10.50 15.04 -7.48
CA LEU A 15 -11.17 13.76 -7.40
C LEU A 15 -10.31 12.63 -7.97
N TRP A 16 -9.67 12.86 -9.13
CA TRP A 16 -8.77 11.89 -9.74
C TRP A 16 -7.60 11.52 -8.83
N ARG A 17 -6.88 12.51 -8.29
CA ARG A 17 -5.76 12.27 -7.36
C ARG A 17 -6.19 11.61 -6.06
N TRP A 18 -7.43 11.86 -5.64
CA TRP A 18 -8.00 11.25 -4.45
C TRP A 18 -8.34 9.77 -4.66
N LEU A 19 -8.80 9.39 -5.85
CA LEU A 19 -9.07 7.98 -6.22
C LEU A 19 -7.79 7.22 -6.57
N PHE A 20 -6.90 7.88 -7.31
CA PHE A 20 -5.68 7.31 -7.88
C PHE A 20 -4.47 8.13 -7.41
N PRO A 21 -3.95 7.83 -6.20
CA PRO A 21 -2.76 8.47 -5.69
C PRO A 21 -1.61 8.44 -6.71
N PRO A 22 -0.92 9.57 -6.96
CA PRO A 22 0.15 9.63 -7.94
C PRO A 22 1.31 8.70 -7.55
N ARG A 23 1.94 8.10 -8.58
CA ARG A 23 3.18 7.35 -8.40
C ARG A 23 4.31 8.31 -8.00
N VAL A 24 5.16 7.85 -7.10
CA VAL A 24 6.45 8.47 -6.77
C VAL A 24 7.57 7.46 -6.97
N GLU A 25 8.77 7.99 -7.23
CA GLU A 25 9.99 7.18 -7.25
C GLU A 25 10.64 7.27 -5.87
N LEU A 26 11.19 6.15 -5.40
CA LEU A 26 12.02 6.19 -4.21
C LEU A 26 13.33 6.92 -4.55
N PRO A 27 13.82 7.80 -3.65
CA PRO A 27 15.18 8.29 -3.76
C PRO A 27 16.16 7.12 -3.84
N GLU A 28 17.22 7.25 -4.66
CA GLU A 28 18.13 6.13 -4.92
C GLU A 28 18.79 5.60 -3.64
N GLU A 29 19.07 6.48 -2.66
CA GLU A 29 19.58 6.08 -1.34
C GLU A 29 18.62 5.12 -0.62
N VAL A 30 17.33 5.43 -0.60
CA VAL A 30 16.29 4.58 0.00
C VAL A 30 16.09 3.31 -0.81
N ALA A 31 16.14 3.39 -2.14
CA ALA A 31 16.06 2.21 -3.01
C ALA A 31 17.24 1.26 -2.76
N ARG A 32 18.46 1.77 -2.56
CA ARG A 32 19.62 0.96 -2.16
C ARG A 32 19.41 0.32 -0.80
N LEU A 33 18.93 1.07 0.21
CA LEU A 33 18.59 0.52 1.52
C LEU A 33 17.60 -0.66 1.41
N VAL A 34 16.52 -0.48 0.64
CA VAL A 34 15.52 -1.52 0.38
C VAL A 34 16.15 -2.75 -0.28
N ARG A 35 17.00 -2.57 -1.31
CA ARG A 35 17.67 -3.70 -2.00
C ARG A 35 18.66 -4.42 -1.10
N THR A 36 19.42 -3.70 -0.27
CA THR A 36 20.36 -4.30 0.67
C THR A 36 19.61 -5.08 1.74
N LEU A 37 18.55 -4.49 2.31
CA LEU A 37 17.77 -5.10 3.37
C LEU A 37 16.88 -6.26 2.88
N TYR A 38 16.38 -6.20 1.65
CA TYR A 38 15.49 -7.20 1.06
C TYR A 38 16.05 -7.69 -0.29
N PRO A 39 17.13 -8.46 -0.29
CA PRO A 39 17.83 -8.85 -1.52
C PRO A 39 16.98 -9.72 -2.46
N THR A 40 15.95 -10.38 -1.95
CA THR A 40 15.02 -11.22 -2.72
C THR A 40 13.79 -10.46 -3.23
N LEU A 41 13.60 -9.21 -2.81
CA LEU A 41 12.49 -8.37 -3.27
C LEU A 41 12.76 -7.88 -4.69
N ASP A 42 11.90 -8.26 -5.63
CA ASP A 42 11.86 -7.64 -6.96
C ASP A 42 11.26 -6.24 -6.86
N LEU A 43 12.12 -5.23 -6.71
CA LEU A 43 11.70 -3.84 -6.53
C LEU A 43 11.05 -3.25 -7.79
N ASP A 44 11.33 -3.78 -8.98
CA ASP A 44 10.70 -3.33 -10.25
C ASP A 44 9.22 -3.74 -10.32
N ALA A 45 8.86 -4.80 -9.57
CA ALA A 45 7.47 -5.20 -9.35
C ALA A 45 6.78 -4.40 -8.22
N VAL A 46 7.44 -3.45 -7.58
CA VAL A 46 6.85 -2.59 -6.54
C VAL A 46 6.65 -1.17 -7.05
N ARG A 47 5.51 -0.57 -6.74
CA ARG A 47 5.23 0.85 -7.05
C ARG A 47 4.91 1.61 -5.79
N PHE A 48 5.54 2.76 -5.62
CA PHE A 48 5.28 3.67 -4.52
C PHE A 48 4.32 4.78 -4.97
N HIS A 49 3.41 5.15 -4.09
CA HIS A 49 2.36 6.12 -4.34
C HIS A 49 2.22 7.07 -3.16
N LEU A 50 2.05 8.35 -3.46
CA LEU A 50 1.87 9.40 -2.45
C LEU A 50 0.37 9.67 -2.25
N GLY A 51 -0.17 9.20 -1.12
CA GLY A 51 -1.59 9.19 -0.80
C GLY A 51 -2.12 7.77 -0.61
N VAL A 52 -2.95 7.57 0.42
CA VAL A 52 -3.62 6.29 0.71
C VAL A 52 -4.96 6.22 -0.04
N PRO A 53 -5.31 5.08 -0.68
CA PRO A 53 -6.61 4.90 -1.32
C PRO A 53 -7.77 5.13 -0.35
N HIS A 54 -8.85 5.76 -0.79
CA HIS A 54 -9.90 6.26 0.11
C HIS A 54 -10.50 5.21 1.06
N LEU A 55 -10.83 4.01 0.56
CA LEU A 55 -11.41 2.95 1.39
C LEU A 55 -10.48 2.51 2.52
N ILE A 56 -9.17 2.64 2.32
CA ILE A 56 -8.17 2.31 3.33
C ILE A 56 -7.94 3.48 4.28
N ARG A 57 -8.02 4.72 3.80
CA ARG A 57 -7.89 5.91 4.66
C ARG A 57 -8.94 5.93 5.78
N LEU A 58 -10.12 5.36 5.55
CA LEU A 58 -11.14 5.18 6.60
C LEU A 58 -10.70 4.27 7.75
N ALA A 59 -9.73 3.39 7.51
CA ALA A 59 -9.13 2.53 8.54
C ALA A 59 -7.97 3.20 9.30
N GLY A 60 -7.61 4.45 8.98
CA GLY A 60 -6.63 5.23 9.72
C GLY A 60 -5.17 4.82 9.52
N SER A 61 -4.84 4.10 8.45
CA SER A 61 -3.46 3.64 8.20
C SER A 61 -2.61 4.77 7.57
N GLU A 62 -1.39 4.94 8.09
CA GLU A 62 -0.39 5.94 7.62
C GLU A 62 0.32 5.49 6.35
N ALA A 63 0.53 4.19 6.22
CA ALA A 63 0.99 3.56 5.00
C ALA A 63 0.32 2.19 4.84
N ILE A 64 0.27 1.69 3.60
CA ILE A 64 -0.27 0.37 3.30
C ILE A 64 0.36 -0.23 2.04
N THR A 65 0.54 -1.54 2.08
CA THR A 65 0.95 -2.35 0.95
C THR A 65 -0.20 -3.21 0.44
N ILE A 66 -0.54 -3.06 -0.84
CA ILE A 66 -1.65 -3.77 -1.47
C ILE A 66 -1.21 -4.31 -2.82
N PRO A 67 -1.52 -5.57 -3.16
CA PRO A 67 -1.48 -6.03 -4.53
C PRO A 67 -2.09 -5.09 -5.57
N ALA A 68 -1.38 -4.92 -6.68
CA ALA A 68 -1.90 -4.14 -7.79
C ALA A 68 -3.11 -4.85 -8.44
N PRO A 69 -4.15 -4.10 -8.81
CA PRO A 69 -5.41 -4.69 -9.24
C PRO A 69 -5.41 -5.72 -10.34
N LEU A 70 -4.73 -5.40 -11.42
CA LEU A 70 -4.81 -6.12 -12.67
C LEU A 70 -3.45 -6.73 -13.06
N ALA A 71 -2.56 -6.87 -12.08
CA ALA A 71 -1.20 -7.32 -12.32
C ALA A 71 -0.87 -8.55 -11.48
N ARG A 72 -0.25 -9.55 -12.12
CA ARG A 72 0.01 -10.87 -11.53
C ARG A 72 0.98 -10.87 -10.35
N ARG A 73 1.94 -9.93 -10.36
CA ARG A 73 3.04 -9.86 -9.38
C ARG A 73 3.23 -8.49 -8.77
N ARG A 74 2.65 -7.46 -9.36
CA ARG A 74 2.90 -6.09 -8.95
C ARG A 74 2.24 -5.79 -7.61
N THR A 75 2.97 -5.10 -6.75
CA THR A 75 2.49 -4.61 -5.47
C THR A 75 2.60 -3.09 -5.44
N CYS A 76 1.64 -2.44 -4.80
CA CYS A 76 1.62 -1.00 -4.62
C CYS A 76 1.76 -0.66 -3.14
N VAL A 77 2.74 0.17 -2.82
CA VAL A 77 2.93 0.80 -1.51
C VAL A 77 2.34 2.20 -1.58
N TYR A 78 1.45 2.52 -0.66
CA TYR A 78 0.80 3.81 -0.55
C TYR A 78 1.17 4.42 0.79
N VAL A 79 1.62 5.67 0.80
CA VAL A 79 2.04 6.36 2.04
C VAL A 79 1.31 7.67 2.11
N ASP A 80 0.73 7.98 3.27
CA ASP A 80 0.09 9.27 3.49
C ASP A 80 1.12 10.41 3.33
N PRO A 81 0.80 11.51 2.63
CA PRO A 81 1.78 12.56 2.39
C PRO A 81 2.37 13.18 3.66
N ALA A 82 1.64 13.15 4.78
CA ALA A 82 2.14 13.66 6.06
C ALA A 82 3.23 12.75 6.69
N HIS A 83 3.30 11.49 6.27
CA HIS A 83 4.21 10.47 6.79
C HIS A 83 5.24 10.02 5.74
N TYR A 84 5.17 10.56 4.51
CA TYR A 84 6.17 10.31 3.49
C TYR A 84 7.41 11.16 3.76
N ASP A 85 8.31 10.59 4.56
CA ASP A 85 9.61 11.18 4.85
C ASP A 85 10.72 10.20 4.46
N THR A 86 11.65 10.68 3.65
CA THR A 86 12.83 9.92 3.19
C THR A 86 14.13 10.49 3.75
N GLY A 87 14.03 11.53 4.57
CA GLY A 87 15.16 12.21 5.20
C GLY A 87 15.39 11.81 6.65
N SER A 88 14.47 11.10 7.29
CA SER A 88 14.59 10.61 8.67
C SER A 88 14.60 9.08 8.76
N VAL A 89 15.20 8.57 9.84
CA VAL A 89 15.20 7.13 10.16
C VAL A 89 13.77 6.60 10.33
N GLU A 90 12.88 7.37 10.97
CA GLU A 90 11.49 6.98 11.18
C GLU A 90 10.72 6.86 9.86
N GLY A 91 10.80 7.87 9.00
CA GLY A 91 10.14 7.85 7.69
C GLY A 91 10.67 6.73 6.79
N ILE A 92 11.99 6.51 6.77
CA ILE A 92 12.60 5.39 6.06
C ILE A 92 12.13 4.06 6.67
N GLY A 93 12.06 3.96 7.99
CA GLY A 93 11.55 2.79 8.71
C GLY A 93 10.15 2.39 8.25
N THR A 94 9.23 3.37 8.11
CA THR A 94 7.89 3.15 7.56
C THR A 94 7.94 2.61 6.13
N LEU A 95 8.79 3.15 5.26
CA LEU A 95 8.95 2.63 3.89
C LEU A 95 9.52 1.22 3.86
N LEU A 96 10.46 0.90 4.75
CA LEU A 96 11.04 -0.44 4.89
C LEU A 96 10.02 -1.44 5.43
N HIS A 97 9.15 -1.03 6.34
CA HIS A 97 8.03 -1.83 6.84
C HIS A 97 7.09 -2.21 5.70
N GLU A 98 6.67 -1.24 4.89
CA GLU A 98 5.82 -1.53 3.73
C GLU A 98 6.53 -2.38 2.67
N ALA A 99 7.82 -2.16 2.44
CA ALA A 99 8.61 -3.01 1.56
C ALA A 99 8.70 -4.46 2.07
N TYR A 100 8.67 -4.68 3.39
CA TYR A 100 8.57 -6.02 3.97
C TYR A 100 7.25 -6.71 3.59
N HIS A 101 6.13 -5.98 3.64
CA HIS A 101 4.85 -6.52 3.16
C HIS A 101 4.87 -6.77 1.65
N ALA A 102 5.60 -5.97 0.88
CA ALA A 102 5.78 -6.23 -0.54
C ALA A 102 6.54 -7.53 -0.78
N LEU A 103 7.57 -7.80 0.04
CA LEU A 103 8.32 -9.06 0.04
C LEU A 103 7.40 -10.25 0.40
N GLN A 104 6.67 -10.16 1.51
CA GLN A 104 5.65 -11.17 1.88
C GLN A 104 4.65 -11.42 0.75
N ALA A 105 4.22 -10.37 0.05
CA ALA A 105 3.28 -10.49 -1.06
C ALA A 105 3.88 -11.21 -2.28
N GLN A 106 5.17 -11.05 -2.54
CA GLN A 106 5.87 -11.75 -3.62
C GLN A 106 6.12 -13.23 -3.26
N GLU A 107 6.49 -13.52 -2.01
CA GLU A 107 6.72 -14.89 -1.53
C GLU A 107 5.44 -15.72 -1.41
N ALA A 108 4.33 -15.07 -1.03
CA ALA A 108 3.02 -15.74 -0.96
C ALA A 108 2.56 -16.28 -2.32
N GLY A 109 3.14 -15.77 -3.42
CA GLY A 109 2.94 -16.27 -4.77
C GLY A 109 2.15 -15.35 -5.69
N TRP A 110 1.85 -15.87 -6.89
CA TRP A 110 1.20 -15.11 -7.95
C TRP A 110 -0.32 -15.19 -7.83
N GLY A 111 -0.99 -14.17 -8.35
CA GLY A 111 -2.45 -14.11 -8.41
C GLY A 111 -2.92 -12.79 -8.99
N LEU A 112 -4.21 -12.67 -9.26
CA LEU A 112 -4.81 -11.43 -9.78
C LEU A 112 -5.56 -10.73 -8.65
N GLY A 113 -5.17 -9.50 -8.33
CA GLY A 113 -5.84 -8.65 -7.34
C GLY A 113 -6.10 -9.38 -6.01
N PRO A 114 -7.38 -9.60 -5.63
CA PRO A 114 -7.76 -10.18 -4.34
C PRO A 114 -7.47 -11.67 -4.22
N PHE A 115 -7.28 -12.35 -5.35
CA PHE A 115 -6.95 -13.77 -5.37
C PHE A 115 -5.45 -14.01 -5.18
N ARG A 116 -4.66 -12.97 -4.89
CA ARG A 116 -3.29 -13.16 -4.42
C ARG A 116 -3.31 -13.75 -3.02
N PRO A 117 -2.56 -14.84 -2.76
CA PRO A 117 -2.57 -15.51 -1.46
C PRO A 117 -2.29 -14.56 -0.30
N PHE A 118 -1.42 -13.57 -0.48
CA PHE A 118 -1.08 -12.58 0.54
C PHE A 118 -2.30 -11.92 1.19
N LEU A 119 -3.29 -11.45 0.42
CA LEU A 119 -4.45 -10.78 1.01
C LEU A 119 -5.31 -11.76 1.81
N ALA A 120 -5.52 -12.96 1.29
CA ALA A 120 -6.24 -14.01 2.01
C ALA A 120 -5.51 -14.38 3.31
N LEU A 121 -4.18 -14.53 3.27
CA LEU A 121 -3.34 -14.79 4.44
C LEU A 121 -3.44 -13.66 5.46
N TYR A 122 -3.36 -12.41 5.01
CA TYR A 122 -3.43 -11.22 5.85
C TYR A 122 -4.78 -11.14 6.56
N PHE A 123 -5.89 -11.24 5.83
CA PHE A 123 -7.22 -11.23 6.45
C PHE A 123 -7.47 -12.44 7.36
N ALA A 124 -6.99 -13.62 6.99
CA ALA A 124 -7.09 -14.82 7.80
C ALA A 124 -6.35 -14.68 9.14
N CYS A 125 -5.13 -14.13 9.12
CA CYS A 125 -4.35 -13.83 10.31
C CYS A 125 -5.02 -12.76 11.17
N GLY A 126 -5.50 -11.68 10.54
CA GLY A 126 -6.23 -10.61 11.21
C GLY A 126 -7.47 -11.13 11.93
N ALA A 127 -8.30 -11.91 11.25
CA ALA A 127 -9.51 -12.46 11.83
C ALA A 127 -9.24 -13.38 13.03
N ALA A 128 -8.23 -14.22 12.95
CA ALA A 128 -7.87 -15.08 14.07
C ALA A 128 -7.30 -14.30 15.27
N ASN A 129 -6.70 -13.14 15.01
CA ASN A 129 -6.28 -12.19 16.03
C ASN A 129 -7.40 -11.18 16.41
N GLY A 130 -8.65 -11.42 16.00
CA GLY A 130 -9.78 -10.53 16.28
C GLY A 130 -9.64 -9.12 15.68
N PHE A 131 -8.96 -9.01 14.55
CA PHE A 131 -8.59 -7.78 13.85
C PHE A 131 -7.81 -6.77 14.70
N ARG A 132 -7.12 -7.26 15.73
CA ARG A 132 -6.17 -6.45 16.48
C ARG A 132 -4.87 -6.35 15.69
N TYR A 133 -4.29 -5.16 15.70
CA TYR A 133 -3.03 -4.93 15.04
C TYR A 133 -1.86 -5.51 15.83
N GLU A 134 -1.88 -5.31 17.15
CA GLU A 134 -0.96 -5.98 18.07
C GLU A 134 -1.19 -7.48 18.04
N GLY A 135 -0.11 -8.24 17.84
CA GLY A 135 -0.17 -9.70 17.77
C GLY A 135 -0.48 -10.24 16.38
N HIS A 136 -0.73 -9.39 15.37
CA HIS A 136 -0.96 -9.84 14.00
C HIS A 136 0.32 -10.47 13.43
N PRO A 137 0.35 -11.78 13.11
CA PRO A 137 1.63 -12.45 12.88
C PRO A 137 2.41 -11.97 11.65
N LEU A 138 1.74 -11.44 10.63
CA LEU A 138 2.44 -10.83 9.48
C LEU A 138 2.97 -9.42 9.78
N GLU A 139 2.39 -8.72 10.76
CA GLU A 139 2.82 -7.38 11.19
C GLU A 139 3.95 -7.47 12.21
N ASN A 140 3.92 -8.44 13.11
CA ASN A 140 4.95 -8.62 14.13
C ASN A 140 6.34 -8.80 13.52
N ASP A 141 6.46 -9.55 12.43
CA ASP A 141 7.74 -9.75 11.77
C ASP A 141 8.22 -8.47 11.06
N ALA A 142 7.29 -7.75 10.40
CA ALA A 142 7.57 -6.46 9.76
C ALA A 142 8.02 -5.41 10.80
N TYR A 143 7.28 -5.26 11.89
CA TYR A 143 7.61 -4.37 13.01
C TYR A 143 8.75 -4.83 13.88
N GLY A 144 9.09 -6.11 13.89
CA GLY A 144 10.34 -6.55 14.50
C GLY A 144 11.54 -5.96 13.78
N LEU A 145 11.41 -5.73 12.48
CA LEU A 145 12.48 -5.24 11.63
C LEU A 145 12.50 -3.71 11.49
N ALA A 146 11.38 -3.09 11.10
CA ALA A 146 11.28 -1.65 10.82
C ALA A 146 9.85 -1.08 10.99
N GLY A 147 9.73 0.24 11.04
CA GLY A 147 8.47 0.98 11.02
C GLY A 147 7.90 1.30 12.41
N ARG A 148 8.65 1.03 13.49
CA ARG A 148 8.26 1.39 14.85
C ARG A 148 9.46 1.85 15.67
N ARG A 149 9.17 2.62 16.72
CA ARG A 149 10.17 2.92 17.74
C ARG A 149 10.67 1.60 18.35
N TYR A 150 12.00 1.46 18.40
CA TYR A 150 12.72 0.28 18.91
C TYR A 150 12.72 -0.98 18.05
N SER A 151 12.26 -0.93 16.79
CA SER A 151 12.57 -2.02 15.87
C SER A 151 14.07 -2.07 15.55
N ARG A 152 14.52 -3.21 15.02
CA ARG A 152 15.96 -3.47 14.84
C ARG A 152 16.63 -2.40 13.96
N PHE A 153 15.96 -1.94 12.92
CA PHE A 153 16.46 -0.87 12.05
C PHE A 153 16.61 0.46 12.81
N GLU A 154 15.60 0.88 13.54
CA GLU A 154 15.55 2.14 14.28
C GLU A 154 16.54 2.15 15.45
N LEU A 155 16.81 0.99 16.05
CA LEU A 155 17.89 0.81 17.03
C LEU A 155 19.27 0.87 16.37
N ALA A 156 19.45 0.21 15.22
CA ALA A 156 20.71 0.17 14.49
C ALA A 156 21.17 1.55 14.02
N PHE A 157 20.23 2.43 13.71
CA PHE A 157 20.49 3.80 13.24
C PHE A 157 20.07 4.86 14.27
N ALA A 158 19.94 4.49 15.55
CA ALA A 158 19.59 5.42 16.61
C ALA A 158 20.62 6.55 16.71
N GLY A 159 20.15 7.80 16.68
CA GLY A 159 21.02 8.99 16.76
C GLY A 159 21.74 9.35 15.47
N VAL A 160 21.50 8.60 14.38
CA VAL A 160 21.99 8.95 13.04
C VAL A 160 20.92 9.76 12.32
N GLU A 161 21.34 10.82 11.61
CA GLU A 161 20.42 11.63 10.82
C GLU A 161 19.89 10.87 9.59
N ARG A 162 20.78 10.13 8.91
CA ARG A 162 20.43 9.28 7.76
C ARG A 162 21.13 7.92 7.77
N PRO A 163 20.42 6.82 7.53
CA PRO A 163 21.01 5.49 7.40
C PRO A 163 21.96 5.40 6.19
N ASP A 164 23.15 4.86 6.41
CA ASP A 164 24.09 4.53 5.33
C ASP A 164 23.71 3.18 4.68
N PRO A 165 23.40 3.15 3.36
CA PRO A 165 23.06 1.92 2.65
C PRO A 165 24.17 0.87 2.59
N GLU A 166 25.41 1.25 2.89
CA GLU A 166 26.58 0.37 2.90
C GLU A 166 26.96 -0.09 4.33
N ALA A 167 26.20 0.33 5.35
CA ALA A 167 26.47 -0.04 6.72
C ALA A 167 26.44 -1.56 6.91
N ALA A 168 27.48 -2.12 7.53
CA ALA A 168 27.61 -3.56 7.76
C ALA A 168 26.40 -4.16 8.53
N ILE A 169 25.79 -3.37 9.42
CA ILE A 169 24.60 -3.78 10.18
C ILE A 169 23.40 -4.13 9.28
N LEU A 170 23.31 -3.55 8.07
CA LEU A 170 22.26 -3.91 7.12
C LEU A 170 22.39 -5.34 6.62
N ALA A 171 23.60 -5.88 6.51
CA ALA A 171 23.80 -7.28 6.13
C ALA A 171 23.26 -8.23 7.21
N GLU A 172 23.40 -7.88 8.49
CA GLU A 172 22.82 -8.63 9.60
C GLU A 172 21.29 -8.57 9.58
N LEU A 173 20.72 -7.39 9.33
CA LEU A 173 19.27 -7.22 9.21
C LEU A 173 18.71 -7.94 7.96
N ALA A 174 19.45 -7.95 6.86
CA ALA A 174 19.09 -8.66 5.63
C ALA A 174 19.06 -10.18 5.83
N ALA A 175 19.97 -10.73 6.62
CA ALA A 175 19.94 -12.15 6.97
C ALA A 175 18.63 -12.53 7.68
N ILE A 176 18.10 -11.65 8.53
CA ILE A 176 16.83 -11.87 9.25
C ILE A 176 15.64 -11.80 8.29
N SER A 177 15.62 -10.83 7.38
CA SER A 177 14.53 -10.64 6.43
C SER A 177 14.55 -11.66 5.28
N SER A 178 15.70 -12.26 4.96
CA SER A 178 15.84 -13.27 3.89
C SER A 178 15.06 -14.57 4.15
N GLY A 179 14.59 -14.77 5.38
CA GLY A 179 13.86 -15.96 5.82
C GLY A 179 12.37 -15.72 6.07
N VAL A 180 11.73 -14.77 5.38
CA VAL A 180 10.29 -14.54 5.54
C VAL A 180 9.51 -15.84 5.25
N ARG A 181 8.57 -16.16 6.16
CA ARG A 181 7.82 -17.42 6.15
C ARG A 181 6.35 -17.14 6.45
N SER A 182 5.64 -16.58 5.46
CA SER A 182 4.23 -16.19 5.63
C SER A 182 3.29 -17.38 5.91
N TRP A 183 3.57 -18.56 5.35
CA TRP A 183 2.73 -19.76 5.53
C TRP A 183 2.80 -20.37 6.94
N PRO A 184 3.99 -20.54 7.56
CA PRO A 184 4.07 -20.87 8.97
C PRO A 184 3.39 -19.85 9.90
N ALA A 185 3.43 -18.56 9.58
CA ALA A 185 2.73 -17.53 10.35
C ALA A 185 1.21 -17.73 10.33
N LEU A 186 0.64 -18.13 9.19
CA LEU A 186 -0.77 -18.51 9.08
C LEU A 186 -1.13 -19.69 9.99
N ALA A 187 -0.30 -20.74 10.03
CA ALA A 187 -0.57 -21.90 10.89
C ALA A 187 -0.59 -21.52 12.39
N ARG A 188 0.21 -20.53 12.80
CA ARG A 188 0.18 -19.94 14.15
C ARG A 188 -1.06 -19.07 14.39
N SER A 189 -1.69 -18.59 13.32
CA SER A 189 -2.87 -17.72 13.32
C SER A 189 -4.15 -18.50 13.06
N LEU A 190 -4.19 -19.81 13.27
CA LEU A 190 -5.47 -20.53 13.28
C LEU A 190 -6.19 -20.22 14.60
N PRO A 191 -7.53 -20.14 14.63
CA PRO A 191 -8.28 -19.85 15.85
C PRO A 191 -7.81 -20.77 16.99
N PRO A 192 -7.29 -20.23 18.10
CA PRO A 192 -6.67 -21.04 19.16
C PRO A 192 -7.66 -21.97 19.87
N ALA A 193 -8.97 -21.74 19.67
CA ALA A 193 -10.04 -22.57 20.19
C ALA A 193 -10.15 -23.97 19.54
N LEU A 194 -9.45 -24.22 18.43
CA LEU A 194 -9.51 -25.51 17.74
C LEU A 194 -8.27 -26.37 18.06
N PRO A 195 -8.46 -27.65 18.43
CA PRO A 195 -7.38 -28.62 18.49
C PRO A 195 -6.61 -28.69 17.16
N ARG A 196 -5.28 -28.83 17.20
CA ARG A 196 -4.42 -28.84 15.99
C ARG A 196 -4.86 -29.86 14.92
N TRP A 197 -5.37 -31.01 15.34
CA TRP A 197 -5.86 -32.06 14.44
C TRP A 197 -7.14 -31.67 13.70
N LEU A 198 -7.96 -30.75 14.24
CA LEU A 198 -9.11 -30.14 13.55
C LEU A 198 -8.70 -28.89 12.77
N ALA A 199 -7.69 -28.15 13.23
CA ALA A 199 -7.27 -26.90 12.62
C ALA A 199 -6.69 -27.11 11.20
N LEU A 200 -5.90 -28.16 11.00
CA LEU A 200 -5.29 -28.49 9.70
C LEU A 200 -6.32 -28.79 8.58
N PRO A 201 -7.31 -29.67 8.76
CA PRO A 201 -8.30 -29.93 7.71
C PRO A 201 -9.25 -28.75 7.47
N LEU A 202 -9.42 -27.84 8.44
CA LEU A 202 -10.24 -26.64 8.30
C LEU A 202 -9.50 -25.45 7.68
N LEU A 203 -8.17 -25.52 7.58
CA LEU A 203 -7.34 -24.46 7.01
C LEU A 203 -7.76 -24.05 5.58
N PRO A 204 -8.05 -24.98 4.64
CA PRO A 204 -8.51 -24.61 3.31
C PRO A 204 -9.83 -23.86 3.33
N LEU A 205 -10.78 -24.26 4.20
CA LEU A 205 -12.07 -23.59 4.34
C LEU A 205 -11.90 -22.19 4.93
N TRP A 206 -11.02 -22.04 5.93
CA TRP A 206 -10.67 -20.75 6.50
C TRP A 206 -10.06 -19.80 5.46
N LEU A 207 -9.10 -20.30 4.67
CA LEU A 207 -8.50 -19.53 3.58
C LEU A 207 -9.51 -19.18 2.49
N LEU A 208 -10.43 -20.09 2.15
CA LEU A 208 -11.48 -19.84 1.17
C LEU A 208 -12.44 -18.74 1.64
N LEU A 209 -12.83 -18.77 2.91
CA LEU A 209 -13.66 -17.73 3.52
C LEU A 209 -13.00 -16.36 3.39
N TRP A 210 -11.72 -16.25 3.76
CA TRP A 210 -10.99 -14.98 3.72
C TRP A 210 -10.59 -14.54 2.32
N ALA A 211 -10.39 -15.47 1.39
CA ALA A 211 -10.29 -15.16 -0.03
C ALA A 211 -11.60 -14.56 -0.56
N GLY A 212 -12.75 -15.11 -0.16
CA GLY A 212 -14.07 -14.54 -0.47
C GLY A 212 -14.26 -13.14 0.09
N ALA A 213 -13.91 -12.91 1.36
CA ALA A 213 -13.96 -11.58 1.98
C ALA A 213 -13.02 -10.58 1.27
N ALA A 214 -11.79 -10.98 0.96
CA ALA A 214 -10.85 -10.16 0.20
C ALA A 214 -11.41 -9.80 -1.18
N ALA A 215 -12.06 -10.75 -1.87
CA ALA A 215 -12.71 -10.50 -3.15
C ALA A 215 -13.88 -9.50 -3.05
N LEU A 216 -14.66 -9.53 -1.96
CA LEU A 216 -15.74 -8.56 -1.75
C LEU A 216 -15.23 -7.14 -1.50
N VAL A 217 -14.25 -6.98 -0.59
CA VAL A 217 -13.58 -5.68 -0.33
C VAL A 217 -13.01 -5.12 -1.63
N TRP A 218 -12.46 -6.01 -2.45
CA TRP A 218 -11.90 -5.67 -3.73
C TRP A 218 -12.92 -5.19 -4.77
N LEU A 219 -14.03 -5.91 -4.91
CA LEU A 219 -15.11 -5.49 -5.81
C LEU A 219 -15.68 -4.13 -5.39
N ALA A 220 -15.84 -3.90 -4.09
CA ALA A 220 -16.25 -2.61 -3.56
C ALA A 220 -15.25 -1.50 -3.94
N ARG A 221 -13.95 -1.77 -3.84
CA ARG A 221 -12.90 -0.86 -4.29
C ARG A 221 -12.99 -0.53 -5.78
N LEU A 222 -13.08 -1.53 -6.64
CA LEU A 222 -13.19 -1.32 -8.09
C LEU A 222 -14.45 -0.54 -8.46
N LEU A 223 -15.56 -0.78 -7.77
CA LEU A 223 -16.80 -0.04 -7.97
C LEU A 223 -16.64 1.44 -7.62
N VAL A 224 -16.07 1.74 -6.44
CA VAL A 224 -15.81 3.12 -5.99
C VAL A 224 -14.84 3.84 -6.94
N GLU A 225 -13.74 3.19 -7.30
CA GLU A 225 -12.76 3.74 -8.25
C GLU A 225 -13.38 3.97 -9.64
N GLY A 226 -14.19 3.03 -10.15
CA GLY A 226 -14.86 3.14 -11.45
C GLY A 226 -15.89 4.27 -11.51
N VAL A 227 -16.80 4.34 -10.52
CA VAL A 227 -17.80 5.41 -10.42
C VAL A 227 -17.12 6.78 -10.25
N GLY A 228 -16.10 6.84 -9.40
CA GLY A 228 -15.33 8.06 -9.19
C GLY A 228 -14.58 8.52 -10.44
N ALA A 229 -13.98 7.60 -11.21
CA ALA A 229 -13.31 7.91 -12.47
C ALA A 229 -14.28 8.49 -13.50
N LEU A 230 -15.47 7.90 -13.64
CA LEU A 230 -16.54 8.42 -14.49
C LEU A 230 -16.91 9.86 -14.10
N ALA A 231 -17.16 10.10 -12.81
CA ALA A 231 -17.51 11.43 -12.31
C ALA A 231 -16.39 12.47 -12.57
N ALA A 232 -15.12 12.09 -12.37
CA ALA A 232 -13.98 12.95 -12.67
C ALA A 232 -13.91 13.30 -14.18
N GLY A 233 -14.13 12.31 -15.05
CA GLY A 233 -14.17 12.51 -16.50
C GLY A 233 -15.29 13.46 -16.94
N LEU A 234 -16.51 13.29 -16.40
CA LEU A 234 -17.65 14.17 -16.68
C LEU A 234 -17.38 15.61 -16.24
N LEU A 235 -16.87 15.80 -15.01
CA LEU A 235 -16.50 17.13 -14.50
C LEU A 235 -15.46 17.81 -15.39
N TRP A 236 -14.45 17.06 -15.85
CA TRP A 236 -13.42 17.57 -16.74
C TRP A 236 -14.01 17.98 -18.10
N GLY A 237 -14.85 17.13 -18.70
CA GLY A 237 -15.53 17.41 -19.97
C GLY A 237 -16.41 18.66 -19.92
N CYS A 238 -17.27 18.77 -18.89
CA CYS A 238 -18.08 19.97 -18.65
C CYS A 238 -17.21 21.21 -18.44
N GLY A 239 -16.09 21.06 -17.71
CA GLY A 239 -15.15 22.15 -17.49
C GLY A 239 -14.49 22.65 -18.78
N ASN A 240 -14.10 21.75 -19.68
CA ASN A 240 -13.59 22.10 -21.01
C ASN A 240 -14.63 22.85 -21.84
N PHE A 241 -15.85 22.30 -21.91
CA PHE A 241 -16.94 22.89 -22.68
C PHE A 241 -17.24 24.33 -22.22
N LEU A 242 -17.38 24.55 -20.91
CA LEU A 242 -17.62 25.87 -20.35
C LEU A 242 -16.45 26.83 -20.57
N SER A 243 -15.20 26.36 -20.45
CA SER A 243 -14.02 27.19 -20.71
C SER A 243 -13.97 27.67 -22.18
N THR A 244 -14.37 26.80 -23.12
CA THR A 244 -14.48 27.16 -24.54
C THR A 244 -15.53 28.25 -24.76
N ILE A 245 -16.72 28.11 -24.14
CA ILE A 245 -17.78 29.13 -24.20
C ILE A 245 -17.30 30.45 -23.58
N GLU A 246 -16.69 30.43 -22.39
CA GLU A 246 -16.16 31.62 -21.72
C GLU A 246 -15.12 32.33 -22.60
N THR A 247 -14.23 31.58 -23.24
CA THR A 247 -13.22 32.13 -24.15
C THR A 247 -13.85 32.75 -25.41
N PHE A 248 -14.86 32.06 -25.98
CA PHE A 248 -15.60 32.56 -27.14
C PHE A 248 -16.31 33.87 -26.82
N LEU A 249 -17.07 33.92 -25.72
CA LEU A 249 -17.80 35.11 -25.28
C LEU A 249 -16.85 36.26 -24.94
N TYR A 250 -15.72 36.00 -24.28
CA TYR A 250 -14.74 37.02 -23.97
C TYR A 250 -14.11 37.66 -25.22
N ARG A 251 -13.84 36.85 -26.25
CA ARG A 251 -13.29 37.33 -27.53
C ARG A 251 -14.29 38.17 -28.32
N HIS A 252 -15.57 37.80 -28.32
CA HIS A 252 -16.58 38.46 -29.15
C HIS A 252 -17.31 39.59 -28.42
N GLY A 253 -17.44 39.52 -27.09
CA GLY A 253 -18.04 40.57 -26.26
C GLY A 253 -17.14 41.80 -26.05
N ARG A 254 -15.88 41.76 -26.49
CA ARG A 254 -14.98 42.93 -26.54
C ARG A 254 -15.04 43.71 -27.85
N ASN A 255 -15.76 43.19 -28.85
CA ASN A 255 -15.94 43.80 -30.16
C ASN A 255 -17.32 44.47 -30.33
N LEU A 256 -18.04 44.66 -29.22
CA LEU A 256 -19.27 45.44 -29.08
C LEU A 256 -19.01 46.56 -28.07
#